data_AF-K9UCR8-F1
#
_entry.id   AF-K9UCR8-F1
#
_cell.length_a   1.000
_cell.length_b   1.000
_cell.length_c   1.000
_cell.angle_alpha   90.00
_cell.angle_beta   90.00
_cell.angle_gamma   90.00
#
_symmetry.space_group_name_H-M   'P 1'
#
loop_
_entity.id
_entity.type
_entity.pdbx_description
1 polymer ?
#
loop_
_entity_poly.entity_id
_entity_poly.type
_entity_poly.pdbx_seq_one_letter_code
_entity_poly.pdbx_strand_id
1 'polypeptide(L)'
;MIKVEIFINEISLNEQYKTQEEFENALKIIKDIFESINSIQKENINRKIYYTNVLWDCTVIKNILFKESFNKIKQKDFKIAIRNIMFNKVNPKDWQAEKIHLEQDHFDYFDGKDYKDAKNTSLAEATERQLINSDSKYLLINFIDSSFQDLHPEILECSYISVAKNNEITIPIKLDSADKRIGLEKWLEKSCRLSKYKYNYESAVNPPTDTQTILRDNNKFERTQCQYDGRAIYKEKETGYLWYVDNLHYGKATHLEVFDKTGDNHIGESDLEGNIDKAKSDNKKTLKNSNI
;
A
#
# COMPACT_ATOMS: atom_id res chain seq x y z
N MET A 1 -11.23 -5.54 3.71
CA MET A 1 -10.07 -4.68 3.43
C MET A 1 -9.03 -5.51 2.70
N ILE A 2 -8.49 -5.01 1.60
CA ILE A 2 -7.52 -5.79 0.79
C ILE A 2 -6.21 -5.88 1.56
N LYS A 3 -5.65 -7.09 1.69
CA LYS A 3 -4.37 -7.32 2.35
C LYS A 3 -3.25 -7.23 1.32
N VAL A 4 -2.25 -6.41 1.60
CA VAL A 4 -1.11 -6.17 0.72
C VAL A 4 0.17 -6.38 1.52
N GLU A 5 1.07 -7.21 1.03
CA GLU A 5 2.40 -7.41 1.60
C GLU A 5 3.46 -6.98 0.58
N ILE A 6 4.28 -5.99 0.96
CA ILE A 6 5.27 -5.37 0.10
C ILE A 6 6.67 -5.73 0.62
N PHE A 7 7.53 -6.21 -0.26
CA PHE A 7 8.89 -6.63 0.08
C PHE A 7 9.90 -5.71 -0.61
N ILE A 8 10.90 -5.22 0.12
CA ILE A 8 12.08 -4.62 -0.51
C ILE A 8 12.92 -5.77 -1.06
N ASN A 9 13.12 -5.82 -2.38
CA ASN A 9 13.85 -6.90 -3.02
C ASN A 9 15.36 -6.63 -3.01
N GLU A 10 16.06 -7.19 -2.04
CA GLU A 10 17.52 -7.09 -1.93
C GLU A 10 18.26 -7.75 -3.10
N ILE A 11 17.72 -8.81 -3.71
CA ILE A 11 18.34 -9.48 -4.86
C ILE A 11 18.37 -8.57 -6.09
N SER A 12 17.46 -7.59 -6.18
CA SER A 12 17.47 -6.63 -7.30
C SER A 12 18.69 -5.69 -7.28
N LEU A 13 19.51 -5.73 -6.23
CA LEU A 13 20.85 -5.12 -6.19
C LEU A 13 21.92 -6.16 -6.55
N ASN A 14 22.57 -5.95 -7.69
CA ASN A 14 23.64 -6.78 -8.22
C ASN A 14 24.67 -5.94 -8.98
N GLU A 15 25.40 -5.08 -8.25
CA GLU A 15 26.50 -4.27 -8.79
C GLU A 15 26.14 -3.37 -10.00
N GLN A 16 24.86 -3.00 -10.16
CA GLN A 16 24.39 -2.34 -11.37
C GLN A 16 24.83 -0.87 -11.51
N TYR A 17 25.24 -0.21 -10.43
CA TYR A 17 25.63 1.21 -10.48
C TYR A 17 27.13 1.38 -10.71
N LYS A 18 27.48 2.31 -11.59
CA LYS A 18 28.88 2.69 -11.87
C LYS A 18 29.40 3.73 -10.91
N THR A 19 28.51 4.57 -10.37
CA THR A 19 28.88 5.72 -9.55
C THR A 19 28.02 5.85 -8.30
N GLN A 20 28.54 6.59 -7.32
CA GLN A 20 27.79 6.98 -6.12
C GLN A 20 26.54 7.79 -6.48
N GLU A 21 26.60 8.61 -7.52
CA GLU A 21 25.48 9.44 -7.96
C GLU A 21 24.33 8.57 -8.51
N GLU A 22 24.64 7.56 -9.32
CA GLU A 22 23.65 6.60 -9.82
C GLU A 22 22.96 5.86 -8.67
N PHE A 23 23.73 5.39 -7.68
CA PHE A 23 23.18 4.77 -6.48
C PHE A 23 22.27 5.71 -5.68
N GLU A 24 22.68 6.97 -5.48
CA GLU A 24 21.85 7.96 -4.78
C GLU A 24 20.57 8.28 -5.56
N ASN A 25 20.61 8.29 -6.89
CA ASN A 25 19.43 8.45 -7.73
C ASN A 25 18.47 7.27 -7.61
N ALA A 26 18.97 6.04 -7.57
CA ALA A 26 18.14 4.87 -7.31
C ALA A 26 17.44 4.94 -5.95
N LEU A 27 18.13 5.42 -4.91
CA LEU A 27 17.53 5.63 -3.59
C LEU A 27 16.43 6.71 -3.60
N LYS A 28 16.56 7.77 -4.41
CA LYS A 28 15.47 8.76 -4.57
C LYS A 28 14.22 8.12 -5.15
N ILE A 29 14.37 7.23 -6.13
CA ILE A 29 13.24 6.51 -6.73
C ILE A 29 12.56 5.60 -5.70
N ILE A 30 13.36 4.84 -4.92
CA ILE A 30 12.82 4.05 -3.80
C ILE A 30 12.08 4.95 -2.81
N LYS A 31 12.63 6.11 -2.46
CA LYS A 31 11.96 7.07 -1.58
C LYS A 31 10.61 7.49 -2.13
N ASP A 32 10.53 7.84 -3.41
CA ASP A 32 9.29 8.28 -4.06
C ASP A 32 8.20 7.18 -4.07
N ILE A 33 8.61 5.92 -4.26
CA ILE A 33 7.71 4.75 -4.13
C ILE A 33 7.15 4.68 -2.71
N PHE A 34 8.01 4.75 -1.69
CA PHE A 34 7.58 4.60 -0.30
C PHE A 34 6.79 5.80 0.23
N GLU A 35 7.06 7.01 -0.24
CA GLU A 35 6.19 8.17 0.00
C GLU A 35 4.79 7.94 -0.58
N SER A 36 4.72 7.35 -1.77
CA SER A 36 3.44 6.97 -2.40
C SER A 36 2.72 5.90 -1.57
N ILE A 37 3.41 4.84 -1.13
CA ILE A 37 2.84 3.80 -0.24
C ILE A 37 2.32 4.42 1.08
N ASN A 38 3.08 5.34 1.66
CA ASN A 38 2.73 5.96 2.94
C ASN A 38 1.53 6.91 2.85
N SER A 39 1.30 7.52 1.69
CA SER A 39 0.13 8.36 1.44
C SER A 39 -1.19 7.58 1.28
N ILE A 40 -1.14 6.25 1.13
CA ILE A 40 -2.35 5.43 1.05
C ILE A 40 -3.02 5.38 2.42
N GLN A 41 -4.30 5.75 2.48
CA GLN A 41 -5.11 5.65 3.69
C GLN A 41 -5.22 4.19 4.15
N LYS A 42 -5.03 3.95 5.44
CA LYS A 42 -5.03 2.59 6.04
C LYS A 42 -6.36 1.86 5.89
N GLU A 43 -7.44 2.61 5.68
CA GLU A 43 -8.79 2.08 5.45
C GLU A 43 -8.93 1.44 4.06
N ASN A 44 -8.10 1.86 3.09
CA ASN A 44 -8.16 1.39 1.71
C ASN A 44 -7.51 0.01 1.58
N ILE A 45 -6.36 -0.17 2.25
CA ILE A 45 -5.58 -1.40 2.24
C ILE A 45 -4.97 -1.68 3.61
N ASN A 46 -5.00 -2.95 4.02
CA ASN A 46 -4.20 -3.44 5.12
C ASN A 46 -2.81 -3.80 4.57
N ARG A 47 -1.84 -2.91 4.77
CA ARG A 47 -0.48 -3.09 4.25
C ARG A 47 0.50 -3.58 5.31
N LYS A 48 1.35 -4.52 4.93
CA LYS A 48 2.59 -4.86 5.64
C LYS A 48 3.77 -4.61 4.71
N ILE A 49 4.86 -4.09 5.27
CA ILE A 49 6.09 -3.84 4.52
C ILE A 49 7.20 -4.63 5.19
N TYR A 50 7.96 -5.35 4.37
CA TYR A 50 9.01 -6.25 4.79
C TYR A 50 10.36 -5.86 4.18
N TYR A 51 11.42 -6.10 4.93
CA TYR A 51 12.82 -5.98 4.51
C TYR A 51 13.64 -7.13 5.09
N THR A 52 14.91 -7.22 4.70
CA THR A 52 15.91 -8.06 5.36
C THR A 52 17.20 -7.27 5.62
N ASN A 53 17.91 -7.61 6.69
CA ASN A 53 19.21 -7.04 7.00
C ASN A 53 20.30 -7.43 5.98
N VAL A 54 20.08 -8.48 5.19
CA VAL A 54 20.99 -8.91 4.10
C VAL A 54 21.22 -7.77 3.09
N LEU A 55 20.26 -6.86 2.96
CA LEU A 55 20.37 -5.67 2.10
C LEU A 55 21.64 -4.85 2.34
N TRP A 56 22.15 -4.78 3.57
CA TRP A 56 23.36 -4.02 3.91
C TRP A 56 24.63 -4.58 3.26
N ASP A 57 24.62 -5.88 2.99
CA ASP A 57 25.76 -6.66 2.52
C ASP A 57 25.68 -6.93 1.01
N CYS A 58 24.64 -6.43 0.32
CA CYS A 58 24.55 -6.46 -1.12
C CYS A 58 25.57 -5.50 -1.76
N THR A 59 26.23 -5.95 -2.82
CA THR A 59 27.14 -5.09 -3.61
C THR A 59 26.33 -4.24 -4.58
N VAL A 60 26.49 -2.91 -4.51
CA VAL A 60 25.68 -1.94 -5.30
C VAL A 60 26.46 -1.30 -6.44
N ILE A 61 27.72 -1.01 -6.18
CA ILE A 61 28.73 -0.59 -7.14
C ILE A 61 29.82 -1.63 -7.06
N LYS A 62 30.47 -1.98 -8.17
CA LYS A 62 31.51 -3.02 -8.20
C LYS A 62 32.45 -2.97 -6.97
N ASN A 63 32.47 -4.05 -6.19
CA ASN A 63 33.24 -4.20 -4.94
C ASN A 63 32.91 -3.20 -3.81
N ILE A 64 31.77 -2.52 -3.84
CA ILE A 64 31.33 -1.59 -2.81
C ILE A 64 29.94 -2.01 -2.32
N LEU A 65 29.87 -2.33 -1.03
CA LEU A 65 28.63 -2.74 -0.37
C LEU A 65 27.64 -1.59 -0.22
N PHE A 66 26.35 -1.90 -0.14
CA PHE A 66 25.28 -0.95 0.11
C PHE A 66 25.60 -0.08 1.33
N LYS A 67 26.04 -0.68 2.44
CA LYS A 67 26.38 0.03 3.68
C LYS A 67 27.44 1.10 3.47
N GLU A 68 28.45 0.82 2.66
CA GLU A 68 29.54 1.77 2.39
C GLU A 68 29.06 2.94 1.55
N SER A 69 28.35 2.67 0.44
CA SER A 69 27.77 3.70 -0.42
C SER A 69 26.73 4.54 0.32
N PHE A 70 25.88 3.90 1.13
CA PHE A 70 24.90 4.59 1.96
C PHE A 70 25.56 5.51 2.99
N ASN A 71 26.72 5.11 3.54
CA ASN A 71 27.44 5.94 4.48
C ASN A 71 28.02 7.21 3.86
N LYS A 72 28.34 7.18 2.56
CA LYS A 72 28.89 8.31 1.79
C LYS A 72 27.85 9.40 1.46
N ILE A 73 26.55 9.13 1.63
CA ILE A 73 25.47 10.11 1.38
C ILE A 73 25.67 11.34 2.28
N LYS A 74 25.87 12.50 1.65
CA LYS A 74 26.14 13.77 2.34
C LYS A 74 24.89 14.42 2.91
N GLN A 75 23.77 14.35 2.19
CA GLN A 75 22.52 14.99 2.59
C GLN A 75 21.89 14.23 3.76
N LYS A 76 22.01 14.80 4.97
CA LYS A 76 21.59 14.15 6.22
C LYS A 76 20.10 13.80 6.24
N ASP A 77 19.23 14.72 5.83
CA ASP A 77 17.78 14.50 5.86
C ASP A 77 17.35 13.40 4.88
N PHE A 78 17.96 13.36 3.70
CA PHE A 78 17.74 12.30 2.73
C PHE A 78 18.21 10.94 3.28
N LYS A 79 19.41 10.88 3.87
CA LYS A 79 19.92 9.67 4.51
C LYS A 79 19.01 9.17 5.65
N ILE A 80 18.48 10.09 6.46
CA ILE A 80 17.50 9.76 7.51
C ILE A 80 16.20 9.22 6.90
N ALA A 81 15.68 9.86 5.85
CA ALA A 81 14.47 9.41 5.18
C ALA A 81 14.61 7.97 4.63
N ILE A 82 15.70 7.68 3.92
CA ILE A 82 15.98 6.31 3.42
C ILE A 82 16.13 5.32 4.58
N ARG A 83 16.86 5.70 5.63
CA ARG A 83 17.00 4.84 6.82
C ARG A 83 15.62 4.52 7.43
N ASN A 84 14.74 5.51 7.48
CA ASN A 84 13.39 5.32 8.00
C ASN A 84 12.53 4.44 7.09
N ILE A 85 12.73 4.51 5.77
CA ILE A 85 12.01 3.68 4.81
C ILE A 85 12.48 2.22 4.83
N MET A 86 13.78 1.98 4.95
CA MET A 86 14.33 0.63 4.79
C MET A 86 14.53 -0.09 6.13
N PHE A 87 14.70 0.65 7.23
CA PHE A 87 15.21 0.08 8.50
C PHE A 87 14.53 0.65 9.76
N ASN A 88 13.39 1.35 9.62
CA ASN A 88 12.63 1.77 10.79
C ASN A 88 11.92 0.56 11.40
N LYS A 89 12.17 0.30 12.68
CA LYS A 89 11.56 -0.79 13.45
C LYS A 89 10.03 -0.71 13.55
N VAL A 90 9.42 0.43 13.23
CA VAL A 90 7.96 0.60 13.22
C VAL A 90 7.35 0.15 11.88
N ASN A 91 8.05 0.35 10.77
CA ASN A 91 7.61 -0.02 9.41
C ASN A 91 8.78 0.28 8.44
N PRO A 92 9.46 -0.69 7.79
CA PRO A 92 9.18 -2.12 7.55
C PRO A 92 9.66 -3.09 8.64
N LYS A 93 9.15 -4.32 8.62
CA LYS A 93 9.55 -5.41 9.52
C LYS A 93 10.58 -6.32 8.87
N ASP A 94 11.49 -6.86 9.68
CA ASP A 94 12.34 -7.95 9.21
C ASP A 94 11.47 -9.20 9.02
N TRP A 95 11.35 -9.68 7.78
CA TRP A 95 10.52 -10.86 7.52
C TRP A 95 11.09 -12.12 8.16
N GLN A 96 12.39 -12.18 8.48
CA GLN A 96 13.01 -13.36 9.09
C GLN A 96 12.37 -13.71 10.44
N ALA A 97 11.89 -12.71 11.19
CA ALA A 97 11.17 -12.92 12.45
C ALA A 97 9.77 -13.54 12.26
N GLU A 98 9.22 -13.45 11.05
CA GLU A 98 7.92 -14.00 10.65
C GLU A 98 8.09 -15.02 9.50
N LYS A 99 9.29 -15.61 9.33
CA LYS A 99 9.65 -16.50 8.21
C LYS A 99 8.69 -17.68 8.13
N ILE A 100 8.20 -17.95 6.92
CA ILE A 100 7.29 -19.09 6.69
C ILE A 100 7.85 -20.16 5.77
N HIS A 101 8.80 -19.84 4.88
CA HIS A 101 9.41 -20.85 4.01
C HIS A 101 10.30 -21.79 4.83
N LEU A 102 10.26 -23.08 4.50
CA LEU A 102 10.94 -24.10 5.28
C LEU A 102 12.41 -24.23 4.86
N GLU A 103 13.27 -24.70 5.76
CA GLU A 103 14.70 -24.85 5.47
C GLU A 103 14.99 -25.89 4.38
N GLN A 104 14.12 -26.86 4.19
CA GLN A 104 14.23 -27.86 3.14
C GLN A 104 13.72 -27.39 1.78
N ASP A 105 13.02 -26.26 1.71
CA ASP A 105 12.54 -25.74 0.44
C ASP A 105 13.69 -25.06 -0.33
N HIS A 106 13.70 -25.31 -1.63
CA HIS A 106 14.63 -24.70 -2.58
C HIS A 106 13.89 -23.70 -3.45
N PHE A 107 14.49 -22.54 -3.68
CA PHE A 107 13.90 -21.49 -4.50
C PHE A 107 14.98 -20.99 -5.44
N ASP A 108 14.71 -21.01 -6.74
CA ASP A 108 15.64 -20.52 -7.75
C ASP A 108 14.96 -19.49 -8.64
N TYR A 109 15.69 -18.45 -9.04
CA TYR A 109 15.23 -17.48 -10.02
C TYR A 109 16.22 -17.38 -11.17
N PHE A 110 15.73 -16.97 -12.35
CA PHE A 110 16.59 -16.73 -13.50
C PHE A 110 16.99 -15.25 -13.57
N ASP A 111 18.29 -14.97 -13.62
CA ASP A 111 18.83 -13.59 -13.67
C ASP A 111 19.07 -13.06 -15.10
N GLY A 112 18.62 -13.80 -16.11
CA GLY A 112 18.93 -13.54 -17.51
C GLY A 112 20.13 -14.33 -18.05
N LYS A 113 20.95 -14.92 -17.18
CA LYS A 113 22.12 -15.72 -17.54
C LYS A 113 22.03 -17.15 -17.02
N ASP A 114 21.68 -17.31 -15.75
CA ASP A 114 21.65 -18.60 -15.07
C ASP A 114 20.62 -18.61 -13.94
N TYR A 115 20.29 -19.80 -13.44
CA TYR A 115 19.51 -19.95 -12.22
C TYR A 115 20.36 -19.62 -11.00
N LYS A 116 19.77 -18.88 -10.06
CA LYS A 116 20.39 -18.42 -8.83
C LYS A 116 19.52 -18.79 -7.65
N ASP A 117 20.16 -19.24 -6.58
CA ASP A 117 19.51 -19.54 -5.32
C ASP A 117 18.90 -18.26 -4.72
N ALA A 118 17.60 -18.32 -4.45
CA ALA A 118 16.81 -17.30 -3.77
C ALA A 118 16.47 -17.70 -2.32
N LYS A 119 16.98 -18.83 -1.81
CA LYS A 119 16.75 -19.23 -0.43
C LYS A 119 17.21 -18.14 0.54
N ASN A 120 16.43 -17.94 1.61
CA ASN A 120 16.67 -16.92 2.63
C ASN A 120 16.64 -15.47 2.09
N THR A 121 15.91 -15.23 1.00
CA THR A 121 15.69 -13.90 0.44
C THR A 121 14.22 -13.53 0.43
N SER A 122 13.95 -12.25 0.17
CA SER A 122 12.59 -11.74 0.01
C SER A 122 11.84 -12.43 -1.15
N LEU A 123 12.53 -12.96 -2.17
CA LEU A 123 11.88 -13.72 -3.24
C LEU A 123 11.28 -15.03 -2.70
N ALA A 124 12.08 -15.85 -2.01
CA ALA A 124 11.61 -17.11 -1.43
C ALA A 124 10.45 -16.88 -0.45
N GLU A 125 10.57 -15.86 0.40
CA GLU A 125 9.54 -15.53 1.37
C GLU A 125 8.24 -15.05 0.69
N ALA A 126 8.32 -14.19 -0.33
CA ALA A 126 7.15 -13.76 -1.09
C ALA A 126 6.51 -14.91 -1.87
N THR A 127 7.32 -15.79 -2.48
CA THR A 127 6.84 -17.01 -3.17
C THR A 127 6.03 -17.89 -2.23
N GLU A 128 6.56 -18.21 -1.05
CA GLU A 128 5.86 -19.08 -0.11
C GLU A 128 4.55 -18.46 0.37
N ARG A 129 4.56 -17.16 0.66
CA ARG A 129 3.35 -16.47 1.13
C ARG A 129 2.26 -16.45 0.08
N GLN A 130 2.63 -16.21 -1.18
CA GLN A 130 1.70 -16.24 -2.31
C GLN A 130 1.08 -17.63 -2.50
N LEU A 131 1.85 -18.70 -2.31
CA LEU A 131 1.35 -20.08 -2.41
C LEU A 131 0.38 -20.43 -1.29
N ILE A 132 0.65 -19.98 -0.06
CA ILE A 132 -0.16 -20.34 1.11
C ILE A 132 -1.40 -19.44 1.27
N ASN A 133 -1.34 -18.17 0.86
CA ASN A 133 -2.40 -17.21 1.11
C ASN A 133 -2.82 -16.44 -0.15
N SER A 134 -3.84 -16.96 -0.82
CA SER A 134 -4.44 -16.36 -2.02
C SER A 134 -5.23 -15.07 -1.77
N ASP A 135 -5.59 -14.77 -0.51
CA ASP A 135 -6.40 -13.59 -0.15
C ASP A 135 -5.55 -12.31 -0.05
N SER A 136 -4.24 -12.46 0.06
CA SER A 136 -3.28 -11.36 0.08
C SER A 136 -2.73 -11.08 -1.33
N LYS A 137 -2.30 -9.83 -1.54
CA LYS A 137 -1.54 -9.41 -2.72
C LYS A 137 -0.09 -9.15 -2.35
N TYR A 138 0.83 -9.55 -3.20
CA TYR A 138 2.26 -9.51 -2.96
C TYR A 138 2.94 -8.65 -4.01
N LEU A 139 3.85 -7.78 -3.59
CA LEU A 139 4.62 -6.93 -4.50
C LEU A 139 6.08 -6.83 -4.03
N LEU A 140 7.01 -7.05 -4.95
CA LEU A 140 8.42 -6.75 -4.74
C LEU A 140 8.76 -5.35 -5.25
N ILE A 141 9.42 -4.55 -4.40
CA ILE A 141 10.00 -3.27 -4.81
C ILE A 141 11.44 -3.52 -5.20
N ASN A 142 11.70 -3.43 -6.50
CA ASN A 142 13.02 -3.58 -7.06
C ASN A 142 13.75 -2.24 -7.05
N PHE A 143 15.06 -2.30 -6.97
CA PHE A 143 15.91 -1.18 -7.36
C PHE A 143 15.93 -1.06 -8.88
N ILE A 144 16.00 0.18 -9.38
CA ILE A 144 16.10 0.42 -10.83
C ILE A 144 17.34 -0.26 -11.42
N ASP A 145 17.27 -0.52 -12.72
CA ASP A 145 18.34 -1.17 -13.50
C ASP A 145 18.72 -2.58 -12.99
N SER A 146 17.83 -3.24 -12.26
CA SER A 146 18.00 -4.64 -11.84
C SER A 146 18.04 -5.60 -13.04
N SER A 147 18.50 -6.83 -12.84
CA SER A 147 18.46 -7.87 -13.88
C SER A 147 17.04 -8.37 -14.20
N PHE A 148 16.04 -8.03 -13.37
CA PHE A 148 14.65 -8.43 -13.57
C PHE A 148 13.95 -7.52 -14.58
N GLN A 149 14.00 -7.92 -15.85
CA GLN A 149 13.52 -7.11 -16.98
C GLN A 149 12.23 -7.64 -17.63
N ASP A 150 11.69 -8.76 -17.14
CA ASP A 150 10.48 -9.37 -17.70
C ASP A 150 9.24 -8.51 -17.40
N LEU A 151 8.68 -7.90 -18.45
CA LEU A 151 7.52 -7.02 -18.34
C LEU A 151 6.26 -7.79 -17.97
N HIS A 152 5.48 -7.23 -17.04
CA HIS A 152 4.21 -7.79 -16.64
C HIS A 152 3.20 -7.71 -17.81
N PRO A 153 2.57 -8.84 -18.22
CA PRO A 153 1.73 -8.87 -19.43
C PRO A 153 0.46 -8.03 -19.31
N GLU A 154 -0.05 -7.81 -18.10
CA GLU A 154 -1.31 -7.08 -17.87
C GLU A 154 -1.18 -5.73 -17.17
N ILE A 155 0.03 -5.36 -16.72
CA ILE A 155 0.24 -4.17 -15.88
C ILE A 155 1.45 -3.43 -16.44
N LEU A 156 1.18 -2.42 -17.25
CA LEU A 156 2.22 -1.60 -17.87
C LEU A 156 3.12 -0.96 -16.79
N GLU A 157 4.43 -0.82 -17.05
CA GLU A 157 5.45 -0.32 -16.09
C GLU A 157 5.66 -1.19 -14.84
N CYS A 158 5.09 -2.40 -14.81
CA CYS A 158 5.46 -3.42 -13.83
C CYS A 158 6.22 -4.54 -14.52
N SER A 159 7.00 -5.24 -13.72
CA SER A 159 7.70 -6.45 -14.11
C SER A 159 7.18 -7.63 -13.30
N TYR A 160 7.49 -8.85 -13.72
CA TYR A 160 7.33 -10.02 -12.88
C TYR A 160 8.66 -10.77 -12.74
N ILE A 161 8.79 -11.53 -11.67
CA ILE A 161 9.94 -12.38 -11.39
C ILE A 161 9.45 -13.82 -11.36
N SER A 162 10.06 -14.67 -12.17
CA SER A 162 9.79 -16.11 -12.18
C SER A 162 10.66 -16.81 -11.15
N VAL A 163 10.04 -17.50 -10.19
CA VAL A 163 10.72 -18.28 -9.15
C VAL A 163 10.28 -19.73 -9.24
N ALA A 164 11.24 -20.64 -9.43
CA ALA A 164 11.03 -22.07 -9.35
C ALA A 164 11.12 -22.52 -7.88
N LYS A 165 10.13 -23.28 -7.39
CA LYS A 165 10.19 -23.91 -6.07
C LYS A 165 10.54 -25.39 -6.24
N ASN A 166 11.45 -25.92 -5.42
CA ASN A 166 11.82 -27.33 -5.36
C ASN A 166 12.18 -27.95 -6.74
N ASN A 167 12.96 -27.20 -7.53
CA ASN A 167 13.40 -27.54 -8.90
C ASN A 167 12.27 -27.63 -9.95
N GLU A 168 11.06 -27.16 -9.65
CA GLU A 168 9.95 -27.12 -10.61
C GLU A 168 10.05 -25.90 -11.53
N ILE A 169 10.92 -26.01 -12.54
CA ILE A 169 11.23 -24.92 -13.47
C ILE A 169 10.15 -24.73 -14.54
N THR A 170 9.36 -25.77 -14.84
CA THR A 170 8.34 -25.75 -15.89
C THR A 170 7.09 -24.95 -15.52
N ILE A 171 6.83 -24.76 -14.23
CA ILE A 171 5.67 -24.03 -13.71
C ILE A 171 6.17 -23.03 -12.65
N PRO A 172 6.92 -21.99 -13.07
CA PRO A 172 7.47 -21.05 -12.12
C PRO A 172 6.35 -20.20 -11.51
N ILE A 173 6.51 -19.88 -10.23
CA ILE A 173 5.66 -18.92 -9.54
C ILE A 173 6.05 -17.52 -10.04
N LYS A 174 5.06 -16.76 -10.49
CA LYS A 174 5.26 -15.37 -10.94
C LYS A 174 4.95 -14.42 -9.79
N LEU A 175 5.93 -13.62 -9.42
CA LEU A 175 5.81 -12.56 -8.42
C LEU A 175 5.77 -11.20 -9.11
N ASP A 176 4.80 -10.37 -8.75
CA ASP A 176 4.73 -9.00 -9.27
C ASP A 176 5.84 -8.14 -8.67
N SER A 177 6.37 -7.22 -9.49
CA SER A 177 7.39 -6.27 -9.05
C SER A 177 7.24 -4.89 -9.69
N ALA A 178 7.73 -3.87 -8.99
CA ALA A 178 7.80 -2.50 -9.47
C ALA A 178 9.11 -1.85 -9.03
N ASP A 179 9.72 -1.05 -9.90
CA ASP A 179 10.97 -0.33 -9.65
C ASP A 179 10.78 1.20 -9.67
N LYS A 180 9.57 1.67 -10.02
CA LYS A 180 9.19 3.09 -10.12
C LYS A 180 7.80 3.33 -9.55
N ARG A 181 7.55 4.57 -9.13
CA ARG A 181 6.26 5.03 -8.63
C ARG A 181 5.10 4.72 -9.57
N ILE A 182 5.28 4.96 -10.87
CA ILE A 182 4.22 4.72 -11.86
C ILE A 182 3.82 3.24 -11.95
N GLY A 183 4.78 2.32 -11.81
CA GLY A 183 4.53 0.88 -11.74
C GLY A 183 3.72 0.54 -10.49
N LEU A 184 4.14 1.02 -9.33
CA LEU A 184 3.40 0.86 -8.07
C LEU A 184 1.93 1.34 -8.20
N GLU A 185 1.72 2.54 -8.74
CA GLU A 185 0.37 3.12 -8.88
C GLU A 185 -0.53 2.25 -9.78
N LYS A 186 0.01 1.76 -10.90
CA LYS A 186 -0.70 0.86 -11.81
C LYS A 186 -0.97 -0.52 -11.19
N TRP A 187 -0.01 -1.07 -10.46
CA TRP A 187 -0.18 -2.32 -9.73
C TRP A 187 -1.27 -2.21 -8.66
N LEU A 188 -1.23 -1.14 -7.86
CA LEU A 188 -2.25 -0.88 -6.85
C LEU A 188 -3.64 -0.72 -7.47
N GLU A 189 -3.74 -0.08 -8.63
CA GLU A 189 -5.02 0.06 -9.31
C GLU A 189 -5.53 -1.30 -9.83
N LYS A 190 -4.69 -2.08 -10.51
CA LYS A 190 -5.09 -3.41 -11.02
C LYS A 190 -5.44 -4.37 -9.88
N SER A 191 -4.58 -4.45 -8.86
CA SER A 191 -4.64 -5.46 -7.80
C SER A 191 -5.57 -5.07 -6.66
N CYS A 192 -5.72 -3.76 -6.38
CA CYS A 192 -6.51 -3.26 -5.25
C CYS A 192 -7.71 -2.39 -5.66
N ARG A 193 -7.79 -1.94 -6.92
CA ARG A 193 -8.84 -1.03 -7.43
C ARG A 193 -9.00 0.20 -6.55
N LEU A 194 -7.88 0.87 -6.23
CA LEU A 194 -7.89 1.99 -5.28
C LEU A 194 -8.75 3.17 -5.74
N SER A 195 -8.89 3.36 -7.05
CA SER A 195 -9.76 4.39 -7.64
C SER A 195 -11.19 4.34 -7.13
N LYS A 196 -11.73 3.15 -6.82
CA LYS A 196 -13.11 2.99 -6.33
C LYS A 196 -13.34 3.62 -4.95
N TYR A 197 -12.27 3.85 -4.17
CA TYR A 197 -12.33 4.50 -2.86
C TYR A 197 -12.11 6.01 -2.95
N LYS A 198 -11.74 6.54 -4.12
CA LYS A 198 -11.51 7.98 -4.30
C LYS A 198 -12.75 8.64 -4.89
N TYR A 199 -13.15 9.76 -4.31
CA TYR A 199 -14.15 10.65 -4.89
C TYR A 199 -13.46 11.74 -5.72
N ASN A 200 -13.90 11.95 -6.96
CA ASN A 200 -13.37 13.01 -7.81
C ASN A 200 -14.24 14.26 -7.72
N TYR A 201 -13.84 15.20 -6.87
CA TYR A 201 -14.56 16.46 -6.64
C TYR A 201 -14.74 17.32 -7.90
N GLU A 202 -13.81 17.25 -8.87
CA GLU A 202 -13.80 18.15 -10.03
C GLU A 202 -14.75 17.71 -11.14
N SER A 203 -15.00 16.40 -11.27
CA SER A 203 -15.82 15.85 -12.36
C SER A 203 -17.02 15.05 -11.87
N ALA A 204 -17.37 15.15 -10.59
CA ALA A 204 -18.47 14.37 -10.02
C ALA A 204 -19.82 14.89 -10.48
N VAL A 205 -20.62 13.99 -11.05
CA VAL A 205 -22.03 14.20 -11.37
C VAL A 205 -22.98 13.54 -10.36
N ASN A 206 -22.42 12.82 -9.38
CA ASN A 206 -23.13 12.12 -8.33
C ASN A 206 -22.45 12.37 -6.97
N PRO A 207 -23.18 12.31 -5.84
CA PRO A 207 -22.59 12.31 -4.51
C PRO A 207 -21.66 11.10 -4.30
N PRO A 208 -20.71 11.15 -3.36
CA PRO A 208 -19.84 10.03 -3.06
C PRO A 208 -20.66 8.81 -2.62
N THR A 209 -20.15 7.63 -2.90
CA THR A 209 -20.64 6.40 -2.26
C THR A 209 -20.10 6.30 -0.84
N ASP A 210 -20.74 5.53 0.02
CA ASP A 210 -20.26 5.30 1.40
C ASP A 210 -18.84 4.69 1.39
N THR A 211 -18.49 3.95 0.33
CA THR A 211 -17.15 3.37 0.11
C THR A 211 -16.10 4.41 -0.30
N GLN A 212 -16.50 5.61 -0.70
CA GLN A 212 -15.59 6.72 -1.04
C GLN A 212 -15.43 7.72 0.12
N THR A 213 -15.99 7.41 1.30
CA THR A 213 -15.89 8.26 2.49
C THR A 213 -15.36 7.45 3.68
N ILE A 214 -15.05 8.12 4.78
CA ILE A 214 -14.60 7.53 6.06
C ILE A 214 -15.58 6.47 6.61
N LEU A 215 -16.84 6.46 6.16
CA LEU A 215 -17.86 5.50 6.59
C LEU A 215 -17.52 4.04 6.23
N ARG A 216 -16.58 3.83 5.29
CA ARG A 216 -16.05 2.50 4.96
C ARG A 216 -15.20 1.88 6.07
N ASP A 217 -14.68 2.69 7.01
CA ASP A 217 -13.85 2.19 8.10
C ASP A 217 -14.71 1.43 9.12
N ASN A 218 -14.82 0.12 8.91
CA ASN A 218 -15.55 -0.77 9.79
C ASN A 218 -14.94 -0.87 11.20
N ASN A 219 -13.73 -0.37 11.45
CA ASN A 219 -13.20 -0.27 12.82
C ASN A 219 -13.81 0.92 13.56
N LYS A 220 -14.02 2.04 12.85
CA LYS A 220 -14.56 3.29 13.39
C LYS A 220 -16.10 3.34 13.36
N PHE A 221 -16.72 2.76 12.33
CA PHE A 221 -18.15 2.83 12.09
C PHE A 221 -18.82 1.46 12.11
N GLU A 222 -20.09 1.45 12.49
CA GLU A 222 -21.00 0.32 12.37
C GLU A 222 -22.19 0.74 11.49
N ARG A 223 -22.47 0.01 10.42
CA ARG A 223 -23.63 0.28 9.56
C ARG A 223 -24.90 -0.10 10.29
N THR A 224 -25.85 0.82 10.39
CA THR A 224 -27.17 0.54 10.99
C THR A 224 -28.13 -0.07 9.95
N GLN A 225 -29.31 -0.50 10.41
CA GLN A 225 -30.40 -0.92 9.49
C GLN A 225 -31.20 0.27 8.94
N CYS A 226 -30.96 1.47 9.46
CA CYS A 226 -31.72 2.67 9.17
C CYS A 226 -31.19 3.37 7.92
N GLN A 227 -32.08 4.09 7.24
CA GLN A 227 -31.71 4.93 6.10
C GLN A 227 -32.38 6.29 6.17
N TYR A 228 -31.67 7.31 5.72
CA TYR A 228 -32.19 8.66 5.48
C TYR A 228 -31.98 9.02 4.02
N ASP A 229 -33.05 9.43 3.35
CA ASP A 229 -33.04 9.79 1.91
C ASP A 229 -32.34 8.74 1.02
N GLY A 230 -32.61 7.46 1.30
CA GLY A 230 -32.02 6.32 0.57
C GLY A 230 -30.54 6.04 0.88
N ARG A 231 -29.93 6.73 1.84
CA ARG A 231 -28.56 6.46 2.33
C ARG A 231 -28.54 5.74 3.64
N ALA A 232 -27.60 4.80 3.78
CA ALA A 232 -27.39 4.10 5.02
C ALA A 232 -26.88 5.07 6.10
N ILE A 233 -27.45 4.96 7.29
CA ILE A 233 -26.94 5.63 8.48
C ILE A 233 -25.89 4.72 9.14
N TYR A 234 -24.77 5.29 9.50
CA TYR A 234 -23.67 4.64 10.21
C TYR A 234 -23.55 5.23 11.61
N LYS A 235 -23.19 4.38 12.58
CA LYS A 235 -22.92 4.79 13.95
C LYS A 235 -21.41 4.77 14.19
N GLU A 236 -20.85 5.91 14.59
CA GLU A 236 -19.46 5.99 15.05
C GLU A 236 -19.34 5.30 16.40
N LYS A 237 -18.42 4.34 16.53
CA LYS A 237 -18.33 3.48 17.72
C LYS A 237 -17.86 4.21 18.98
N GLU A 238 -17.01 5.22 18.82
CA GLU A 238 -16.43 5.96 19.94
C GLU A 238 -17.44 6.91 20.60
N THR A 239 -18.14 7.71 19.79
CA THR A 239 -19.05 8.76 20.28
C THR A 239 -20.51 8.30 20.30
N GLY A 240 -20.85 7.29 19.50
CA GLY A 240 -22.22 6.90 19.20
C GLY A 240 -22.93 7.83 18.20
N TYR A 241 -22.26 8.83 17.63
CA TYR A 241 -22.84 9.74 16.64
C TYR A 241 -23.32 9.00 15.40
N LEU A 242 -24.36 9.53 14.79
CA LEU A 242 -24.97 8.99 13.59
C LEU A 242 -24.52 9.81 12.37
N TRP A 243 -24.08 9.12 11.32
CA TRP A 243 -23.46 9.71 10.15
C TRP A 243 -24.12 9.17 8.88
N TYR A 244 -24.33 10.01 7.88
CA TYR A 244 -24.72 9.55 6.54
C TYR A 244 -24.17 10.49 5.45
N VAL A 245 -24.08 10.01 4.21
CA VAL A 245 -23.68 10.83 3.05
C VAL A 245 -24.83 11.72 2.62
N ASP A 246 -24.61 13.04 2.50
CA ASP A 246 -25.63 13.90 1.90
C ASP A 246 -25.78 13.61 0.40
N ASN A 247 -26.99 13.25 -0.01
CA ASN A 247 -27.34 12.88 -1.37
C ASN A 247 -27.57 14.07 -2.32
N LEU A 248 -27.69 15.29 -1.78
CA LEU A 248 -27.98 16.48 -2.57
C LEU A 248 -26.71 17.27 -2.92
N HIS A 249 -25.60 16.99 -2.24
CA HIS A 249 -24.34 17.71 -2.43
C HIS A 249 -23.25 16.83 -3.05
N TYR A 250 -22.78 17.25 -4.23
CA TYR A 250 -21.73 16.57 -4.99
C TYR A 250 -20.65 17.57 -5.46
N GLY A 251 -19.57 17.04 -6.03
CA GLY A 251 -18.38 17.83 -6.34
C GLY A 251 -17.80 18.47 -5.07
N LYS A 252 -17.38 19.73 -5.14
CA LYS A 252 -16.76 20.46 -4.02
C LYS A 252 -17.69 20.73 -2.82
N ALA A 253 -19.01 20.60 -3.00
CA ALA A 253 -19.98 20.82 -1.93
C ALA A 253 -20.24 19.56 -1.07
N THR A 254 -19.72 18.41 -1.49
CA THR A 254 -20.01 17.14 -0.83
C THR A 254 -19.54 17.10 0.62
N HIS A 255 -20.33 16.46 1.47
CA HIS A 255 -20.05 16.28 2.88
C HIS A 255 -20.86 15.11 3.44
N LEU A 256 -20.55 14.74 4.68
CA LEU A 256 -21.34 13.85 5.51
C LEU A 256 -22.13 14.67 6.51
N GLU A 257 -23.35 14.25 6.81
CA GLU A 257 -24.18 14.86 7.84
C GLU A 257 -23.98 14.08 9.14
N VAL A 258 -23.78 14.80 10.25
CA VAL A 258 -23.44 14.19 11.54
C VAL A 258 -24.45 14.60 12.60
N PHE A 259 -25.00 13.62 13.30
CA PHE A 259 -26.00 13.79 14.35
C PHE A 259 -25.50 13.18 15.66
N ASP A 260 -26.10 13.62 16.75
CA ASP A 260 -25.88 12.97 18.03
C ASP A 260 -26.39 11.52 18.02
N LYS A 261 -26.14 10.81 19.12
CA LYS A 261 -26.51 9.40 19.28
C LYS A 261 -28.01 9.13 19.22
N THR A 262 -28.87 10.14 19.36
CA THR A 262 -30.32 9.99 19.30
C THR A 262 -30.87 10.34 17.92
N GLY A 263 -30.10 11.05 17.09
CA GLY A 263 -30.55 11.58 15.82
C GLY A 263 -31.38 12.86 15.95
N ASP A 264 -31.45 13.45 17.15
CA ASP A 264 -32.30 14.60 17.43
C ASP A 264 -31.60 15.92 17.13
N ASN A 265 -30.28 15.95 17.31
CA ASN A 265 -29.50 17.16 17.14
C ASN A 265 -28.46 16.96 16.05
N HIS A 266 -28.50 17.81 15.03
CA HIS A 266 -27.44 17.92 14.03
C HIS A 266 -26.20 18.54 14.65
N ILE A 267 -25.09 17.81 14.64
CA ILE A 267 -23.80 18.21 15.20
C ILE A 267 -23.02 19.10 14.22
N GLY A 268 -23.20 18.89 12.92
CA GLY A 268 -22.51 19.62 11.86
C GLY A 268 -22.20 18.75 10.65
N GLU A 269 -21.53 19.33 9.67
CA GLU A 269 -21.13 18.65 8.44
C GLU A 269 -19.67 18.19 8.55
N SER A 270 -19.34 17.05 7.98
CA SER A 270 -17.96 16.55 7.89
C SER A 270 -17.49 16.48 6.45
N ASP A 271 -16.20 16.71 6.23
CA ASP A 271 -15.59 16.28 4.97
C ASP A 271 -15.59 14.75 4.83
N LEU A 272 -15.17 14.24 3.67
CA LEU A 272 -15.20 12.80 3.40
C LEU A 272 -14.22 11.99 4.26
N GLU A 273 -13.32 12.65 4.98
CA GLU A 273 -12.28 12.05 5.83
C GLU A 273 -12.60 12.15 7.32
N GLY A 274 -13.79 12.64 7.68
CA GLY A 274 -14.29 12.64 9.05
C GLY A 274 -13.95 13.90 9.86
N ASN A 275 -13.47 14.98 9.22
CA ASN A 275 -13.25 16.25 9.91
C ASN A 275 -14.56 17.04 10.00
N ILE A 276 -15.14 17.08 11.20
CA ILE A 276 -16.43 17.72 11.47
C ILE A 276 -16.27 19.24 11.65
N ASP A 277 -17.01 20.02 10.87
CA ASP A 277 -17.27 21.43 11.10
C ASP A 277 -18.56 21.63 11.89
N LYS A 278 -18.42 21.81 13.21
CA LYS A 278 -19.54 22.03 14.13
C LYS A 278 -20.21 23.39 13.97
N ALA A 279 -19.57 24.36 13.30
CA ALA A 279 -20.19 25.66 13.05
C ALA A 279 -21.37 25.57 12.08
N LYS A 280 -21.47 24.46 11.34
CA LYS A 280 -22.58 24.14 10.43
C LYS A 280 -23.69 23.31 11.05
N SER A 281 -23.74 23.22 12.38
CA SER A 281 -24.89 22.64 13.09
C SER A 281 -26.18 23.37 12.71
N ASP A 282 -27.27 22.61 12.53
CA ASP A 282 -28.59 23.14 12.18
C ASP A 282 -29.65 22.49 13.07
N ASN A 283 -30.22 23.28 13.97
CA ASN A 283 -31.21 22.81 14.95
C ASN A 283 -32.54 22.36 14.33
N LYS A 284 -32.74 22.51 13.03
CA LYS A 284 -33.92 22.04 12.31
C LYS A 284 -33.73 20.65 11.71
N LYS A 285 -32.49 20.18 11.53
CA LYS A 285 -32.19 18.86 10.97
C LYS A 285 -32.32 17.79 12.06
N THR A 286 -33.03 16.70 11.75
CA THR A 286 -33.19 15.52 12.63
C THR A 286 -33.40 14.25 11.80
N LEU A 287 -32.99 13.11 12.34
CA LEU A 287 -33.19 11.77 11.79
C LEU A 287 -34.51 11.10 12.27
N LYS A 288 -35.37 11.77 13.03
CA LYS A 288 -36.63 11.17 13.52
C LYS A 288 -37.62 10.75 12.43
N ASN A 289 -37.49 11.29 11.22
CA ASN A 289 -38.32 10.93 10.07
C ASN A 289 -37.70 9.84 9.19
N SER A 290 -36.49 9.36 9.51
CA SER A 290 -35.96 8.14 8.90
C SER A 290 -36.64 6.93 9.51
N ASN A 291 -36.90 5.89 8.71
CA ASN A 291 -37.30 4.59 9.26
C ASN A 291 -36.09 4.04 10.05
N ILE A 292 -36.08 4.29 11.36
CA ILE A 292 -35.12 3.77 12.34
C ILE A 292 -35.57 2.39 12.81
#